data_AF-A0A2D5X109-F1
#
_entry.id   AF-A0A2D5X109-F1
#
_cell.length_a   1.000
_cell.length_b   1.000
_cell.length_c   1.000
_cell.angle_alpha   90.00
_cell.angle_beta   90.00
_cell.angle_gamma   90.00
#
_symmetry.space_group_name_H-M   'P 1'
#
loop_
_entity.id
_entity.type
_entity.pdbx_description
1 polymer ?
#
loop_
_entity_poly.entity_id
_entity_poly.type
_entity_poly.pdbx_seq_one_letter_code
_entity_poly.pdbx_strand_id
1 'polypeptide(L)'
;MILAVIGVLLLSFVIYNVEVGLYYFQYPDELVHYKMELTEIFSGSCSKANINEDLSAHKGSHCLSPIGTYHATDILVVGVGLISSISAPLMALKQAGRLRISRAMSKNLARLRFMLGLSLVSVGIADAIGLLTAEGEPLDWEGVFGLPMPAFLVEITLILLGISIIRKALRRLKSKSKQKFAEPWEMAGSGDFRGSLERSSKSPKKKKGVMTVGDLRSALSLDQYEDIFQLGTSAGDDMSVGRPCHYCNGQGCAQCDFQGEFF
;
A
#
# COMPACT_ATOMS: atom_id res chain seq x y z
N MET A 1 -2.79 -2.25 -12.54
CA MET A 1 -3.35 -1.73 -13.81
C MET A 1 -4.76 -2.28 -14.05
N ILE A 2 -4.96 -3.60 -14.10
CA ILE A 2 -6.29 -4.21 -14.31
C ILE A 2 -7.35 -3.67 -13.33
N LEU A 3 -7.06 -3.61 -12.04
CA LEU A 3 -7.98 -3.06 -11.03
C LEU A 3 -8.36 -1.58 -11.28
N ALA A 4 -7.44 -0.78 -11.82
CA ALA A 4 -7.78 0.61 -12.14
C ALA A 4 -8.68 0.72 -13.37
N VAL A 5 -8.45 -0.12 -14.38
CA VAL A 5 -9.33 -0.19 -15.57
C VAL A 5 -10.72 -0.63 -15.17
N ILE A 6 -10.83 -1.68 -14.34
CA ILE A 6 -12.12 -2.13 -13.80
C ILE A 6 -12.79 -1.00 -13.00
N GLY A 7 -12.02 -0.28 -12.16
CA GLY A 7 -12.56 0.82 -11.38
C GLY A 7 -13.15 1.95 -12.23
N VAL A 8 -12.43 2.36 -13.29
CA VAL A 8 -12.92 3.39 -14.23
C VAL A 8 -14.15 2.90 -14.98
N LEU A 9 -14.16 1.63 -15.40
CA LEU A 9 -15.34 1.04 -16.05
C LEU A 9 -16.56 1.04 -15.14
N LEU A 10 -16.42 0.63 -13.88
CA LEU A 10 -17.52 0.67 -12.91
C LEU A 10 -18.05 2.09 -12.69
N LEU A 11 -17.16 3.08 -12.58
CA LEU A 11 -17.57 4.48 -12.46
C LEU A 11 -18.32 4.98 -13.68
N SER A 12 -17.78 4.71 -14.88
CA SER A 12 -18.44 5.09 -16.12
C SER A 12 -19.81 4.42 -16.28
N PHE A 13 -19.92 3.17 -15.85
CA PHE A 13 -21.16 2.40 -15.91
C PHE A 13 -22.24 2.97 -14.99
N VAL A 14 -21.93 3.29 -13.73
CA VAL A 14 -22.90 3.89 -12.81
C VAL A 14 -23.33 5.27 -13.28
N ILE A 15 -22.40 6.12 -13.71
CA ILE A 15 -22.71 7.45 -14.24
C ILE A 15 -23.61 7.34 -15.46
N TYR A 16 -23.30 6.42 -16.39
CA TYR A 16 -24.13 6.20 -17.57
C TYR A 16 -25.53 5.71 -17.21
N ASN A 17 -25.65 4.75 -16.28
CA ASN A 17 -26.94 4.23 -15.84
C ASN A 17 -27.82 5.34 -15.21
N VAL A 18 -27.25 6.22 -14.39
CA VAL A 18 -28.00 7.26 -13.67
C VAL A 18 -28.34 8.45 -14.58
N GLU A 19 -27.41 8.91 -15.40
CA GLU A 19 -27.56 10.14 -16.19
C GLU A 19 -28.21 9.90 -17.56
N VAL A 20 -27.93 8.76 -18.20
CA VAL A 20 -28.45 8.45 -19.55
C VAL A 20 -29.57 7.41 -19.48
N GLY A 21 -29.51 6.49 -18.53
CA GLY A 21 -30.45 5.38 -18.43
C GLY A 21 -30.01 4.18 -19.27
N LEU A 22 -29.92 3.01 -18.63
CA LEU A 22 -29.60 1.74 -19.32
C LEU A 22 -30.80 1.16 -20.09
N TYR A 23 -32.01 1.56 -19.73
CA TYR A 23 -33.24 1.07 -20.35
C TYR A 23 -33.97 2.18 -21.08
N TYR A 24 -34.63 1.85 -22.19
CA TYR A 24 -35.52 2.78 -22.88
C TYR A 24 -36.82 2.06 -23.23
N PHE A 25 -37.93 2.80 -23.13
CA PHE A 25 -39.24 2.34 -23.54
C PHE A 25 -39.86 3.35 -24.49
N GLN A 26 -40.41 2.84 -25.61
CA GLN A 26 -41.06 3.66 -26.61
C GLN A 26 -42.55 3.74 -26.29
N TYR A 27 -43.00 4.90 -25.82
CA TYR A 27 -44.41 5.25 -25.79
C TYR A 27 -44.87 5.73 -27.19
N PRO A 28 -46.18 5.81 -27.45
CA PRO A 28 -46.70 6.25 -28.75
C PRO A 28 -46.16 7.61 -29.20
N ASP A 29 -45.94 8.53 -28.26
CA ASP A 29 -45.58 9.93 -28.54
C ASP A 29 -44.17 10.32 -28.09
N GLU A 30 -43.47 9.46 -27.31
CA GLU A 30 -42.15 9.78 -26.76
C GLU A 30 -41.29 8.53 -26.47
N LEU A 31 -39.97 8.68 -26.57
CA LEU A 31 -39.01 7.68 -26.11
C LEU A 31 -38.47 8.11 -24.75
N VAL A 32 -38.73 7.31 -23.72
CA VAL A 32 -38.36 7.63 -22.34
C VAL A 32 -37.24 6.69 -21.88
N HIS A 33 -36.20 7.30 -21.31
CA HIS A 33 -35.07 6.59 -20.72
C HIS A 33 -35.28 6.37 -19.23
N TYR A 34 -34.93 5.18 -18.77
CA TYR A 34 -35.01 4.78 -17.38
C TYR A 34 -33.67 4.24 -16.89
N LYS A 35 -33.36 4.56 -15.64
CA LYS A 35 -32.27 3.93 -14.91
C LYS A 35 -32.69 2.53 -14.49
N MET A 36 -31.80 1.56 -14.62
CA MET A 36 -32.04 0.20 -14.13
C MET A 36 -31.51 0.03 -12.71
N GLU A 37 -32.29 -0.61 -11.84
CA GLU A 37 -31.85 -0.93 -10.50
C GLU A 37 -30.77 -2.02 -10.52
N LEU A 38 -29.60 -1.69 -10.00
CA LEU A 38 -28.44 -2.59 -10.03
C LEU A 38 -28.69 -3.87 -9.23
N THR A 39 -29.41 -3.79 -8.12
CA THR A 39 -29.78 -4.94 -7.28
C THR A 39 -30.55 -5.97 -8.09
N GLU A 40 -31.53 -5.49 -8.85
CA GLU A 40 -32.42 -6.32 -9.65
C GLU A 40 -31.75 -6.88 -10.90
N ILE A 41 -30.78 -6.14 -11.46
CA ILE A 41 -29.93 -6.66 -12.54
C ILE A 41 -29.08 -7.83 -12.04
N PHE A 42 -28.50 -7.72 -10.84
CA PHE A 42 -27.64 -8.77 -10.29
C PHE A 42 -28.42 -9.97 -9.76
N SER A 43 -29.63 -9.77 -9.23
CA SER A 43 -30.50 -10.86 -8.79
C SER A 43 -31.12 -11.63 -9.97
N GLY A 44 -31.21 -11.00 -11.15
CA GLY A 44 -31.79 -11.61 -12.36
C GLY A 44 -33.32 -11.72 -12.31
N SER A 45 -33.97 -11.04 -11.36
CA SER A 45 -35.42 -10.99 -11.20
C SER A 45 -36.13 -10.26 -12.35
N CYS A 46 -35.43 -9.32 -13.00
CA CYS A 46 -36.00 -8.41 -13.97
C CYS A 46 -35.78 -8.87 -15.42
N SER A 47 -36.86 -9.33 -16.05
CA SER A 47 -36.89 -9.67 -17.48
C SER A 47 -37.43 -8.51 -18.32
N LYS A 48 -36.94 -8.38 -19.56
CA LYS A 48 -37.43 -7.36 -20.50
C LYS A 48 -38.94 -7.48 -20.76
N ALA A 49 -39.48 -8.70 -20.73
CA ALA A 49 -40.90 -8.95 -20.97
C ALA A 49 -41.76 -8.36 -19.84
N ASN A 50 -41.38 -8.63 -18.58
CA ASN A 50 -42.12 -8.14 -17.41
C ASN A 50 -42.07 -6.61 -17.33
N ILE A 51 -40.89 -6.03 -17.58
CA ILE A 51 -40.69 -4.58 -17.61
C ILE A 51 -41.61 -3.93 -18.66
N ASN A 52 -41.62 -4.46 -19.89
CA ASN A 52 -42.46 -3.93 -20.95
C ASN A 52 -43.96 -4.09 -20.68
N GLU A 53 -44.37 -5.18 -20.05
CA GLU A 53 -45.76 -5.40 -19.64
C GLU A 53 -46.20 -4.33 -18.62
N ASP A 54 -45.40 -4.10 -17.58
CA ASP A 54 -45.67 -3.07 -16.56
C ASP A 54 -45.74 -1.66 -17.15
N LEU A 55 -44.75 -1.30 -17.99
CA LEU A 55 -44.70 0.00 -18.67
C LEU A 55 -45.86 0.18 -19.65
N SER A 56 -46.27 -0.86 -20.37
CA SER A 56 -47.44 -0.80 -21.27
C SER A 56 -48.75 -0.58 -20.50
N ALA A 57 -48.85 -1.12 -19.28
CA ALA A 57 -49.95 -0.91 -18.37
C ALA A 57 -49.90 0.45 -17.64
N HIS A 58 -48.96 1.32 -17.98
CA HIS A 58 -48.70 2.62 -17.33
C HIS A 58 -48.42 2.47 -15.81
N LYS A 59 -47.88 1.32 -15.41
CA LYS A 59 -47.45 1.06 -14.03
C LYS A 59 -45.94 1.27 -13.94
N GLY A 60 -45.48 1.78 -12.80
CA GLY A 60 -44.06 1.80 -12.48
C GLY A 60 -43.56 0.38 -12.23
N SER A 61 -42.45 -0.01 -12.85
CA SER A 61 -41.81 -1.31 -12.60
C SER A 61 -40.79 -1.18 -11.47
N HIS A 62 -40.72 -2.16 -10.56
CA HIS A 62 -39.72 -2.21 -9.48
C HIS A 62 -38.26 -2.25 -9.99
N CYS A 63 -38.07 -2.71 -11.22
CA CYS A 63 -36.76 -2.81 -11.88
C CYS A 63 -36.17 -1.46 -12.33
N LEU A 64 -37.00 -0.41 -12.38
CA LEU A 64 -36.65 0.86 -13.01
C LEU A 64 -36.83 2.01 -12.02
N SER A 65 -35.91 2.97 -12.10
CA SER A 65 -36.01 4.25 -11.42
C SER A 65 -35.93 5.41 -12.41
N PRO A 66 -36.45 6.59 -12.04
CA PRO A 66 -36.22 7.79 -12.83
C PRO A 66 -34.73 8.16 -12.85
N ILE A 67 -34.29 8.74 -13.96
CA ILE A 67 -32.93 9.24 -14.14
C ILE A 67 -32.56 10.29 -13.08
N GLY A 68 -31.28 10.42 -12.77
CA GLY A 68 -30.77 11.36 -11.77
C GLY A 68 -30.99 10.94 -10.31
N THR A 69 -31.59 9.78 -10.05
CA THR A 69 -31.71 9.24 -8.69
C THR A 69 -30.53 8.33 -8.35
N TYR A 70 -29.91 8.56 -7.19
CA TYR A 70 -28.80 7.76 -6.68
C TYR A 70 -29.30 6.92 -5.51
N HIS A 71 -29.22 5.60 -5.64
CA HIS A 71 -29.53 4.66 -4.56
C HIS A 71 -28.26 4.21 -3.84
N ALA A 72 -28.43 3.58 -2.68
CA ALA A 72 -27.32 3.10 -1.87
C ALA A 72 -26.37 2.21 -2.67
N THR A 73 -26.91 1.38 -3.55
CA THR A 73 -26.19 0.43 -4.39
C THR A 73 -25.31 1.12 -5.42
N ASP A 74 -25.80 2.20 -6.06
CA ASP A 74 -25.00 3.03 -6.97
C ASP A 74 -23.80 3.64 -6.24
N ILE A 75 -24.03 4.18 -5.03
CA ILE A 75 -22.99 4.79 -4.20
C ILE A 75 -21.93 3.76 -3.80
N LEU A 76 -22.36 2.54 -3.45
CA LEU A 76 -21.46 1.44 -3.12
C LEU A 76 -20.59 1.06 -4.32
N VAL A 77 -21.18 0.91 -5.51
CA VAL A 77 -20.44 0.58 -6.74
C VAL A 77 -19.48 1.70 -7.13
N VAL A 78 -19.88 2.97 -7.01
CA VAL A 78 -19.01 4.13 -7.18
C VAL A 78 -17.84 4.10 -6.19
N GLY A 79 -18.12 3.80 -4.91
CA GLY A 79 -17.09 3.67 -3.89
C GLY A 79 -16.05 2.60 -4.23
N VAL A 80 -16.50 1.41 -4.67
CA VAL A 80 -15.61 0.33 -5.13
C VAL A 80 -14.83 0.76 -6.37
N GLY A 81 -15.47 1.44 -7.31
CA GLY A 81 -14.84 1.99 -8.51
C GLY A 81 -13.72 3.00 -8.19
N LEU A 82 -13.95 3.91 -7.25
CA LEU A 82 -12.94 4.89 -6.81
C LEU A 82 -11.78 4.21 -6.09
N ILE A 83 -12.07 3.30 -5.15
CA ILE A 83 -11.02 2.60 -4.39
C ILE A 83 -10.14 1.78 -5.33
N SER A 84 -10.73 1.06 -6.28
CA SER A 84 -9.98 0.25 -7.25
C SER A 84 -9.16 1.11 -8.22
N SER A 85 -9.71 2.24 -8.68
CA SER A 85 -9.03 3.23 -9.53
C SER A 85 -7.81 3.87 -8.86
N ILE A 86 -7.93 4.24 -7.58
CA ILE A 86 -6.87 4.94 -6.85
C ILE A 86 -5.85 3.96 -6.25
N SER A 87 -6.29 2.79 -5.78
CA SER A 87 -5.41 1.84 -5.08
C SER A 87 -4.33 1.25 -5.97
N ALA A 88 -4.65 0.91 -7.23
CA ALA A 88 -3.69 0.30 -8.14
C ALA A 88 -2.47 1.19 -8.48
N PRO A 89 -2.61 2.47 -8.88
CA PRO A 89 -1.46 3.34 -9.11
C PRO A 89 -0.70 3.63 -7.81
N LEU A 90 -1.41 3.76 -6.68
CA LEU A 90 -0.79 4.06 -5.39
C LEU A 90 0.03 2.86 -4.88
N MET A 91 -0.43 1.63 -5.10
CA MET A 91 0.34 0.41 -4.83
C MET A 91 1.57 0.30 -5.74
N ALA A 92 1.44 0.61 -7.04
CA ALA A 92 2.56 0.59 -7.98
C ALA A 92 3.64 1.63 -7.59
N LEU A 93 3.22 2.86 -7.24
CA LEU A 93 4.10 3.93 -6.74
C LEU A 93 4.81 3.54 -5.43
N LYS A 94 4.13 2.79 -4.56
CA LYS A 94 4.72 2.27 -3.32
C LYS A 94 5.72 1.15 -3.58
N GLN A 95 5.44 0.24 -4.51
CA GLN A 95 6.36 -0.85 -4.91
C GLN A 95 7.62 -0.29 -5.59
N ALA A 96 7.48 0.75 -6.41
CA ALA A 96 8.59 1.45 -7.04
C ALA A 96 9.44 2.28 -6.04
N GLY A 97 9.13 2.27 -4.74
CA GLY A 97 9.85 3.03 -3.71
C GLY A 97 9.72 4.56 -3.81
N ARG A 98 8.95 5.06 -4.79
CA ARG A 98 8.75 6.49 -5.06
C ARG A 98 7.74 7.14 -4.12
N LEU A 99 6.83 6.38 -3.54
CA LEU A 99 5.85 6.89 -2.56
C LEU A 99 6.39 6.82 -1.13
N ARG A 100 7.08 7.87 -0.68
CA ARG A 100 7.43 8.04 0.73
C ARG A 100 6.31 8.76 1.48
N ILE A 101 5.43 7.99 2.13
CA ILE A 101 4.41 8.55 3.01
C ILE A 101 5.10 9.16 4.23
N SER A 102 4.82 10.44 4.51
CA SER A 102 5.39 11.12 5.67
C SER A 102 4.96 10.45 6.98
N ARG A 103 5.81 10.53 8.01
CA ARG A 103 5.50 9.93 9.32
C ARG A 103 4.20 10.50 9.91
N ALA A 104 3.99 11.80 9.76
CA ALA A 104 2.77 12.48 10.19
C ALA A 104 1.55 11.91 9.44
N MET A 105 1.62 11.79 8.12
CA MET A 105 0.54 11.22 7.31
C MET A 105 0.27 9.75 7.68
N SER A 106 1.30 8.95 7.95
CA SER A 106 1.13 7.55 8.36
C SER A 106 0.40 7.41 9.70
N LYS A 107 0.68 8.31 10.66
CA LYS A 107 0.00 8.35 11.97
C LYS A 107 -1.44 8.85 11.85
N ASN A 108 -1.66 9.92 11.08
CA ASN A 108 -3.00 10.45 10.83
C ASN A 108 -3.88 9.42 10.12
N LEU A 109 -3.33 8.71 9.13
CA LEU A 109 -4.03 7.64 8.43
C LEU A 109 -4.32 6.44 9.35
N ALA A 110 -3.44 6.15 10.32
CA ALA A 110 -3.71 5.13 11.32
C ALA A 110 -4.79 5.56 12.33
N ARG A 111 -4.86 6.85 12.71
CA ARG A 111 -5.96 7.41 13.52
C ARG A 111 -7.29 7.35 12.77
N LEU A 112 -7.30 7.72 11.49
CA LEU A 112 -8.49 7.62 10.63
C LEU A 112 -8.98 6.18 10.55
N ARG A 113 -8.07 5.22 10.32
CA ARG A 113 -8.42 3.79 10.32
C ARG A 113 -8.95 3.32 11.67
N PHE A 114 -8.40 3.83 12.77
CA PHE A 114 -8.93 3.51 14.10
C PHE A 114 -10.37 4.00 14.26
N MET A 115 -10.66 5.24 13.88
CA MET A 115 -12.02 5.79 13.95
C MET A 115 -12.99 5.04 13.03
N LEU A 116 -12.57 4.71 11.81
CA LEU A 116 -13.36 3.91 10.88
C LEU A 116 -13.61 2.49 11.40
N GLY A 117 -12.60 1.87 12.03
CA GLY A 117 -12.78 0.56 12.63
C GLY A 117 -13.74 0.60 13.81
N LEU A 118 -13.69 1.66 14.63
CA LEU A 118 -14.61 1.86 15.75
C LEU A 118 -16.04 2.08 15.26
N SER A 119 -16.23 2.89 14.20
CA SER A 119 -17.55 3.12 13.63
C SER A 119 -18.16 1.85 13.05
N LEU A 120 -17.38 0.99 12.39
CA LEU A 120 -17.88 -0.28 11.88
C LEU A 120 -18.34 -1.22 13.00
N VAL A 121 -17.58 -1.30 14.09
CA VAL A 121 -17.97 -2.11 15.26
C VAL A 121 -19.23 -1.53 15.92
N SER A 122 -19.32 -0.20 16.08
CA SER A 122 -20.52 0.40 16.67
C SER A 122 -21.75 0.21 15.80
N VAL A 123 -21.64 0.33 14.47
CA VAL A 123 -22.76 0.09 13.55
C VAL A 123 -23.19 -1.38 13.62
N GLY A 124 -22.24 -2.33 13.53
CA GLY A 124 -22.59 -3.75 13.60
C GLY A 124 -23.24 -4.16 14.94
N ILE A 125 -22.82 -3.57 16.06
CA ILE A 125 -23.46 -3.81 17.36
C ILE A 125 -24.83 -3.12 17.45
N ALA A 126 -24.95 -1.88 16.97
CA ALA A 126 -26.21 -1.15 16.98
C ALA A 126 -27.27 -1.85 16.12
N ASP A 127 -26.86 -2.40 14.97
CA ASP A 127 -27.72 -3.18 14.08
C ASP A 127 -28.19 -4.48 14.74
N ALA A 128 -27.27 -5.24 15.34
CA ALA A 128 -27.58 -6.50 16.03
C ALA A 128 -28.52 -6.34 17.24
N ILE A 129 -28.58 -5.14 17.82
CA ILE A 129 -29.49 -4.80 18.93
C ILE A 129 -30.83 -4.25 18.39
N GLY A 130 -30.95 -4.03 17.08
CA GLY A 130 -32.14 -3.44 16.46
C GLY A 130 -32.26 -1.94 16.71
N LEU A 131 -31.18 -1.25 17.11
CA LEU A 131 -31.20 0.19 17.38
C LEU A 131 -31.33 1.02 16.10
N LEU A 132 -30.96 0.45 14.95
CA LEU A 132 -30.96 1.14 13.66
C LEU A 132 -32.33 1.16 12.97
N THR A 133 -33.29 0.37 13.45
CA THR A 133 -34.64 0.31 12.89
C THR A 133 -35.67 0.75 13.93
N ALA A 134 -36.81 1.29 13.46
CA ALA A 134 -37.90 1.69 14.34
C ALA A 134 -38.63 0.49 14.98
N GLU A 135 -38.44 -0.70 14.40
CA GLU A 135 -39.16 -1.93 14.74
C GLU A 135 -38.36 -2.82 15.71
N GLY A 136 -37.09 -2.50 15.97
CA GLY A 136 -36.23 -3.28 16.85
C GLY A 136 -35.66 -4.55 16.18
N GLU A 137 -35.84 -4.69 14.87
CA GLU A 137 -35.32 -5.79 14.06
C GLU A 137 -34.00 -5.38 13.37
N PRO A 138 -33.12 -6.33 13.03
CA PRO A 138 -31.89 -6.04 12.29
C PRO A 138 -32.21 -5.50 10.89
N LEU A 139 -31.32 -4.66 10.34
CA LEU A 139 -31.52 -4.03 9.05
C LEU A 139 -31.67 -5.07 7.93
N ASP A 140 -32.59 -4.82 7.00
CA ASP A 140 -32.67 -5.62 5.78
C ASP A 140 -31.51 -5.28 4.82
N TRP A 141 -30.47 -6.09 4.92
CA TRP A 141 -29.27 -5.96 4.10
C TRP A 141 -29.49 -6.39 2.64
N GLU A 142 -30.59 -7.08 2.32
CA GLU A 142 -30.95 -7.42 0.95
C GLU A 142 -31.24 -6.15 0.15
N GLY A 143 -32.02 -5.22 0.71
CA GLY A 143 -32.28 -3.92 0.08
C GLY A 143 -31.03 -3.04 -0.08
N VAL A 144 -29.99 -3.26 0.72
CA VAL A 144 -28.76 -2.46 0.69
C VAL A 144 -27.72 -3.01 -0.27
N PHE A 145 -27.52 -4.33 -0.30
CA PHE A 145 -26.51 -4.97 -1.15
C PHE A 145 -27.07 -5.57 -2.44
N GLY A 146 -28.39 -5.75 -2.55
CA GLY A 146 -29.03 -6.43 -3.67
C GLY A 146 -28.76 -7.92 -3.73
N LEU A 147 -28.29 -8.51 -2.63
CA LEU A 147 -27.98 -9.92 -2.51
C LEU A 147 -28.73 -10.48 -1.30
N PRO A 148 -29.41 -11.62 -1.42
CA PRO A 148 -30.07 -12.25 -0.29
C PRO A 148 -28.99 -12.74 0.68
N MET A 149 -28.71 -11.92 1.69
CA MET A 149 -27.72 -12.23 2.73
C MET A 149 -28.39 -12.16 4.10
N PRO A 150 -28.30 -13.22 4.90
CA PRO A 150 -28.74 -13.18 6.30
C PRO A 150 -28.07 -12.04 7.07
N ALA A 151 -28.85 -11.25 7.80
CA ALA A 151 -28.36 -10.07 8.53
C ALA A 151 -27.19 -10.38 9.48
N PHE A 152 -27.28 -11.51 10.22
CA PHE A 152 -26.23 -11.93 11.14
C PHE A 152 -24.85 -12.10 10.48
N LEU A 153 -24.79 -12.47 9.18
CA LEU A 153 -23.51 -12.58 8.47
C LEU A 153 -22.91 -11.20 8.22
N VAL A 154 -23.73 -10.22 7.86
CA VAL A 154 -23.28 -8.85 7.62
C VAL A 154 -22.80 -8.22 8.93
N GLU A 155 -23.56 -8.39 10.01
CA GLU A 155 -23.19 -7.92 11.34
C GLU A 155 -21.85 -8.50 11.82
N ILE A 156 -21.70 -9.83 11.79
CA ILE A 156 -20.47 -10.52 12.21
C ILE A 156 -19.29 -10.06 11.34
N THR A 157 -19.47 -9.94 10.03
CA THR A 157 -18.39 -9.50 9.14
C THR A 157 -17.98 -8.05 9.40
N LEU A 158 -18.94 -7.13 9.64
CA LEU A 158 -18.66 -5.75 10.03
C LEU A 158 -17.85 -5.67 11.34
N ILE A 159 -18.26 -6.44 12.35
CA ILE A 159 -17.58 -6.48 13.65
C ILE A 159 -16.17 -7.04 13.51
N LEU A 160 -16.00 -8.19 12.85
CA LEU A 160 -14.69 -8.82 12.65
C LEU A 160 -13.75 -7.94 11.82
N LEU A 161 -14.26 -7.31 10.76
CA LEU A 161 -13.50 -6.38 9.93
C LEU A 161 -13.08 -5.15 10.74
N GLY A 162 -14.01 -4.56 11.49
CA GLY A 162 -13.76 -3.42 12.37
C GLY A 162 -12.66 -3.71 13.39
N ILE A 163 -12.74 -4.86 14.09
CA ILE A 163 -11.71 -5.32 15.04
C ILE A 163 -10.35 -5.50 14.35
N SER A 164 -10.33 -6.11 13.16
CA SER A 164 -9.09 -6.31 12.40
C SER A 164 -8.42 -4.98 12.02
N ILE A 165 -9.21 -4.00 11.58
CA ILE A 165 -8.75 -2.64 11.25
C ILE A 165 -8.21 -1.94 12.50
N ILE A 166 -8.95 -1.98 13.62
CA ILE A 166 -8.52 -1.42 14.91
C ILE A 166 -7.18 -2.03 15.34
N ARG A 167 -7.04 -3.36 15.32
CA ARG A 167 -5.79 -4.05 15.68
C ARG A 167 -4.61 -3.61 14.81
N LYS A 168 -4.82 -3.43 13.50
CA LYS A 168 -3.77 -2.93 12.58
C LYS A 168 -3.42 -1.46 12.88
N ALA A 169 -4.42 -0.63 13.13
CA ALA A 169 -4.24 0.78 13.47
C ALA A 169 -3.47 0.94 14.79
N LEU A 170 -3.89 0.25 15.86
CA LEU A 170 -3.24 0.28 17.17
C LEU A 170 -1.78 -0.18 17.11
N ARG A 171 -1.46 -1.23 16.35
CA ARG A 171 -0.06 -1.64 16.14
C ARG A 171 0.80 -0.53 15.53
N ARG A 172 0.24 0.24 14.59
CA ARG A 172 0.94 1.39 13.97
C ARG A 172 1.04 2.59 14.92
N LEU A 173 0.03 2.85 15.75
CA LEU A 173 0.10 3.93 16.75
C LEU A 173 1.09 3.61 17.88
N LYS A 174 1.11 2.36 18.37
CA LYS A 174 1.99 1.88 19.45
C LYS A 174 3.44 1.64 19.01
N SER A 175 3.67 1.51 17.70
CA SER A 175 5.01 1.37 17.11
C SER A 175 5.90 2.56 17.49
N LYS A 176 6.71 2.42 18.54
CA LYS A 176 7.81 3.34 18.84
C LYS A 176 8.81 3.27 17.70
N SER A 177 9.19 4.44 17.19
CA SER A 177 10.25 4.56 16.20
C SER A 177 11.54 4.10 16.85
N LYS A 178 12.19 3.07 16.31
CA LYS A 178 13.65 3.01 16.38
C LYS A 178 14.13 4.20 15.56
N GLN A 179 14.27 5.36 16.19
CA GLN A 179 15.11 6.40 15.59
C GLN A 179 16.52 5.81 15.62
N LYS A 180 16.89 5.11 14.54
CA LYS A 180 18.29 4.95 14.23
C LYS A 180 18.72 6.37 13.86
N PHE A 181 19.41 7.03 14.77
CA PHE A 181 20.12 8.26 14.46
C PHE A 181 21.05 7.87 13.30
N ALA A 182 20.67 8.28 12.10
CA ALA A 182 21.53 8.12 10.94
C ALA A 182 22.49 9.29 11.03
N GLU A 183 23.69 8.99 11.50
CA GLU A 183 24.72 9.99 11.66
C GLU A 183 25.04 10.60 10.29
N PRO A 184 25.44 11.89 10.21
CA PRO A 184 25.62 12.58 8.94
C PRO A 184 26.52 11.86 7.92
N TRP A 185 27.44 11.01 8.38
CA TRP A 185 28.30 10.18 7.53
C TRP A 185 27.60 8.95 6.93
N GLU A 186 26.50 8.43 7.52
CA GLU A 186 25.68 7.36 6.92
C GLU A 186 24.93 7.86 5.65
N MET A 187 24.78 9.18 5.48
CA MET A 187 24.13 9.81 4.31
C MET A 187 25.13 10.10 3.18
N ALA A 188 26.43 10.16 3.49
CA ALA A 188 27.49 10.50 2.56
C ALA A 188 28.09 9.23 1.94
N GLY A 189 27.29 8.51 1.13
CA GLY A 189 27.76 7.56 0.10
C GLY A 189 28.63 6.35 0.51
N SER A 190 29.14 6.26 1.73
CA SER A 190 29.97 5.15 2.22
C SER A 190 29.06 4.06 2.77
N GLY A 191 28.57 3.25 1.83
CA GLY A 191 27.91 2.00 2.18
C GLY A 191 28.82 1.17 3.10
N ASP A 192 28.27 0.80 4.25
CA ASP A 192 28.72 -0.28 5.12
C ASP A 192 29.91 -0.08 6.08
N PHE A 193 30.44 1.13 6.27
CA PHE A 193 31.35 1.36 7.40
C PHE A 193 30.61 1.61 8.71
N ARG A 194 30.26 0.51 9.41
CA ARG A 194 29.78 0.58 10.80
C ARG A 194 31.01 0.65 11.70
N GLY A 195 31.21 1.78 12.38
CA GLY A 195 32.30 2.07 13.31
C GLY A 195 32.38 1.20 14.57
N SER A 196 32.16 -0.11 14.46
CA SER A 196 32.57 -1.10 15.44
C SER A 196 33.65 -1.97 14.79
N LEU A 197 34.86 -1.94 15.35
CA LEU A 197 35.99 -2.81 15.00
C LEU A 197 35.63 -4.31 15.11
N GLU A 198 34.52 -4.65 15.75
CA GLU A 198 33.95 -5.98 15.72
C GLU A 198 33.06 -6.14 14.49
N ARG A 199 33.62 -6.80 13.47
CA ARG A 199 32.87 -7.29 12.32
C ARG A 199 31.76 -8.22 12.84
N SER A 200 30.55 -7.67 13.01
CA SER A 200 29.38 -8.43 13.41
C SER A 200 29.21 -9.62 12.48
N SER A 201 29.12 -10.81 13.06
CA SER A 201 29.13 -12.15 12.45
C SER A 201 28.01 -12.46 11.45
N LYS A 202 27.36 -11.45 10.87
CA LYS A 202 26.16 -11.59 10.02
C LYS A 202 26.39 -11.33 8.53
N SER A 203 27.64 -11.41 8.06
CA SER A 203 27.95 -11.46 6.62
C SER A 203 28.23 -12.92 6.21
N PRO A 204 27.54 -13.51 5.21
CA PRO A 204 27.54 -14.96 5.01
C PRO A 204 28.82 -15.54 4.40
N LYS A 205 29.82 -14.72 4.04
CA LYS A 205 31.03 -15.20 3.36
C LYS A 205 32.25 -14.35 3.73
N LYS A 206 33.30 -15.05 4.16
CA LYS A 206 34.73 -14.68 4.25
C LYS A 206 35.25 -13.96 5.51
N LYS A 207 36.12 -14.73 6.20
CA LYS A 207 37.26 -14.40 7.07
C LYS A 207 36.96 -13.65 8.39
N LYS A 208 36.97 -14.42 9.49
CA LYS A 208 37.26 -13.95 10.85
C LYS A 208 38.71 -13.44 10.87
N GLY A 209 38.89 -12.12 10.97
CA GLY A 209 40.18 -11.49 11.15
C GLY A 209 39.96 -10.06 11.65
N VAL A 210 40.83 -9.59 12.53
CA VAL A 210 40.86 -8.18 12.95
C VAL A 210 41.10 -7.34 11.70
N MET A 211 40.29 -6.30 11.53
CA MET A 211 40.36 -5.47 10.33
C MET A 211 41.71 -4.78 10.27
N THR A 212 42.40 -4.86 9.13
CA THR A 212 43.71 -4.21 8.96
C THR A 212 43.54 -2.71 8.75
N VAL A 213 44.59 -1.93 9.01
CA VAL A 213 44.57 -0.47 8.76
C VAL A 213 44.30 -0.17 7.28
N GLY A 214 44.73 -1.04 6.36
CA GLY A 214 44.42 -0.94 4.93
C GLY A 214 42.93 -1.11 4.61
N ASP A 215 42.26 -2.10 5.21
CA ASP A 215 40.80 -2.29 5.04
C ASP A 215 40.01 -1.08 5.56
N LEU A 216 40.50 -0.44 6.63
CA LEU A 216 39.87 0.75 7.24
C LEU A 216 40.02 1.99 6.36
N ARG A 217 41.19 2.16 5.74
CA ARG A 217 41.49 3.25 4.80
C ARG A 217 40.69 3.12 3.51
N SER A 218 40.58 1.90 2.97
CA SER A 218 39.78 1.60 1.78
C SER A 218 38.28 1.80 2.03
N ALA A 219 37.76 1.36 3.18
CA ALA A 219 36.35 1.55 3.55
C ALA A 219 35.96 3.03 3.70
N LEU A 220 36.90 3.89 4.10
CA LEU A 220 36.73 5.34 4.18
C LEU A 220 36.97 6.07 2.85
N SER A 221 37.24 5.33 1.76
CA SER A 221 37.57 5.88 0.44
C SER A 221 38.74 6.88 0.47
N LEU A 222 39.63 6.76 1.46
CA LEU A 222 40.79 7.65 1.60
C LEU A 222 41.85 7.39 0.54
N ASP A 223 41.84 6.20 -0.07
CA ASP A 223 42.70 5.85 -1.20
C ASP A 223 42.42 6.69 -2.44
N GLN A 224 41.24 7.33 -2.56
CA GLN A 224 40.92 8.26 -3.64
C GLN A 224 41.70 9.60 -3.52
N TYR A 225 42.15 9.94 -2.32
CA TYR A 225 42.80 11.22 -2.01
C TYR A 225 44.31 11.10 -1.86
N GLU A 226 44.91 9.94 -2.17
CA GLU A 226 46.37 9.86 -2.30
C GLU A 226 46.81 10.49 -3.63
N ASP A 227 47.56 11.58 -3.50
CA ASP A 227 48.24 12.21 -4.61
C ASP A 227 49.27 11.26 -5.21
N ILE A 228 49.26 11.15 -6.54
CA ILE A 228 50.23 10.41 -7.38
C ILE A 228 51.68 10.81 -7.04
N PHE A 229 51.87 11.99 -6.46
CA PHE A 229 53.17 12.51 -6.00
C PHE A 229 53.79 11.74 -4.82
N GLN A 230 53.02 11.00 -4.00
CA GLN A 230 53.59 10.15 -2.95
C GLN A 230 54.00 8.77 -3.46
N LEU A 231 53.33 8.24 -4.50
CA LEU A 231 53.70 6.98 -5.15
C LEU A 231 55.01 7.09 -5.97
N GLY A 232 55.42 8.30 -6.36
CA GLY A 232 56.58 8.54 -7.22
C GLY A 232 57.88 8.97 -6.53
N THR A 233 57.93 9.06 -5.19
CA THR A 233 59.14 9.55 -4.47
C THR A 233 60.07 8.46 -3.93
N SER A 234 59.90 7.21 -4.35
CA SER A 234 60.98 6.20 -4.23
C SER A 234 61.99 6.41 -5.36
N ALA A 235 62.74 7.50 -5.27
CA ALA A 235 63.97 7.65 -6.04
C ALA A 235 64.94 6.54 -5.58
N GLY A 236 65.35 5.69 -6.51
CA GLY A 236 66.46 4.76 -6.29
C GLY A 236 67.70 5.53 -5.88
N ASP A 237 68.28 5.19 -4.74
CA ASP A 237 69.47 4.34 -4.68
C ASP A 237 69.78 4.02 -3.21
N ASP A 238 70.03 2.74 -2.96
CA ASP A 238 70.76 2.15 -1.84
C ASP A 238 70.47 2.65 -0.40
N MET A 239 69.59 1.93 0.32
CA MET A 239 69.81 1.65 1.75
C MET A 239 68.90 0.52 2.24
N SER A 240 69.56 -0.58 2.64
CA SER A 240 68.98 -1.71 3.35
C SER A 240 68.45 -1.29 4.73
N VAL A 241 67.13 -1.13 4.87
CA VAL A 241 66.40 -1.50 6.09
C VAL A 241 64.97 -1.83 5.67
N GLY A 242 64.57 -3.10 5.75
CA GLY A 242 63.20 -3.52 5.50
C GLY A 242 62.26 -2.81 6.46
N ARG A 243 61.57 -1.76 5.98
CA ARG A 243 60.48 -1.14 6.76
C ARG A 243 59.33 -2.13 6.80
N PRO A 244 58.76 -2.43 7.99
CA PRO A 244 57.58 -3.28 8.07
C PRO A 244 56.46 -2.62 7.26
N CYS A 245 55.92 -3.34 6.27
CA CYS A 245 54.77 -2.89 5.49
C CYS A 245 53.59 -2.65 6.45
N HIS A 246 53.34 -1.39 6.77
CA HIS A 246 52.31 -0.94 7.71
C HIS A 246 50.89 -1.31 7.25
N TYR A 247 50.71 -1.47 5.94
CA TYR A 247 49.44 -1.86 5.32
C TYR A 247 49.03 -3.29 5.70
N CYS A 248 50.01 -4.17 5.89
CA CYS A 248 49.78 -5.60 6.06
C CYS A 248 50.40 -6.13 7.34
N ASN A 249 50.58 -5.26 8.34
CA ASN A 249 51.03 -5.63 9.68
C ASN A 249 52.31 -6.48 9.66
N GLY A 250 53.25 -6.14 8.77
CA GLY A 250 54.51 -6.88 8.58
C GLY A 250 54.41 -8.17 7.76
N GLN A 251 53.22 -8.67 7.41
CA GLN A 251 53.05 -9.95 6.68
C GLN A 251 53.43 -9.92 5.20
N GLY A 252 53.65 -8.73 4.62
CA GLY A 252 53.81 -8.56 3.18
C GLY A 252 52.48 -8.80 2.44
N CYS A 253 52.16 -7.95 1.46
CA CYS A 253 50.97 -8.11 0.64
C CYS A 253 51.18 -7.48 -0.73
N ALA A 254 50.25 -7.71 -1.66
CA ALA A 254 50.32 -7.20 -3.02
C ALA A 254 50.51 -5.68 -3.11
N GLN A 255 50.04 -4.93 -2.09
CA GLN A 255 50.22 -3.48 -2.00
C GLN A 255 51.67 -3.06 -1.68
N CYS A 256 52.47 -3.96 -1.11
CA CYS A 256 53.86 -3.77 -0.72
C CYS A 256 54.78 -4.76 -1.46
N ASP A 257 54.36 -5.22 -2.64
CA ASP A 257 55.12 -6.17 -3.49
C ASP A 257 55.60 -7.43 -2.74
N PHE A 258 54.78 -7.91 -1.79
CA PHE A 258 55.09 -9.03 -0.89
C PHE A 258 56.33 -8.86 0.00
N GLN A 259 56.86 -7.65 0.11
CA GLN A 259 57.98 -7.33 0.99
C GLN A 259 57.44 -7.03 2.40
N GLY A 260 57.46 -8.04 3.26
CA GLY A 260 57.21 -7.90 4.68
C GLY A 260 58.07 -8.89 5.45
N GLU A 261 58.83 -8.37 6.41
CA GLU A 261 59.62 -9.18 7.34
C GLU A 261 58.94 -9.13 8.71
N PHE A 262 58.72 -10.31 9.30
CA PHE A 262 58.33 -10.44 10.69
C PHE A 262 59.58 -10.35 11.56
N PHE A 263 59.58 -9.41 12.50
CA PHE A 263 60.41 -9.47 13.69
C PHE A 263 59.55 -9.86 14.89
#